data_AF-A0A4P6F599-F1
#
_entry.id   AF-A0A4P6F599-F1
#
_cell.length_a   1.000
_cell.length_b   1.000
_cell.length_c   1.000
_cell.angle_alpha   90.00
_cell.angle_beta   90.00
_cell.angle_gamma   90.00
#
_symmetry.space_group_name_H-M   'P 1'
#
loop_
_entity.id
_entity.type
_entity.pdbx_description
1 polymer ?
#
loop_
_entity_poly.entity_id
_entity_poly.type
_entity_poly.pdbx_seq_one_letter_code
_entity_poly.pdbx_strand_id
1 'polypeptide(L)' 'MEGAIERSDLAKTDDFSQAGQYYNSLPPVQQDHLVANLAADLAVISLENLSTVLGYLYQASPQLGERVARQIQPQSEG' A
#
# COMPACT_ATOMS: atom_id res chain seq x y z
N MET A 1 -2.48 26.24 -29.65
CA MET A 1 -1.90 25.44 -28.55
C MET A 1 -0.41 25.46 -28.76
N GLU A 2 0.30 26.13 -27.87
CA GLU A 2 1.76 26.18 -27.85
C GLU A 2 2.17 25.33 -26.64
N GLY A 3 2.89 24.24 -26.88
CA GLY A 3 3.41 23.36 -25.83
C GLY A 3 4.86 23.07 -26.14
N ALA A 4 5.77 23.57 -25.30
CA ALA A 4 7.18 23.23 -25.37
C ALA A 4 7.37 21.75 -25.02
N ILE A 5 8.28 21.07 -25.72
CA ILE A 5 8.65 19.69 -25.40
C ILE A 5 9.51 19.73 -24.14
N GLU A 6 8.92 19.43 -22.99
CA GLU A 6 9.63 19.28 -21.72
C GLU A 6 9.54 17.83 -21.23
N ARG A 7 10.63 17.32 -20.63
CA ARG A 7 10.58 16.11 -19.79
C ARG A 7 10.15 16.53 -18.40
N SER A 8 8.85 16.76 -18.25
CA SER A 8 8.22 17.10 -16.97
C SER A 8 7.35 15.93 -16.55
N ASP A 9 7.42 15.53 -15.28
CA ASP A 9 6.50 14.53 -14.71
C ASP A 9 5.04 14.97 -14.94
N LEU A 10 4.15 14.01 -15.17
CA LEU A 10 2.74 14.28 -15.49
C LEU A 10 2.10 15.14 -14.38
N ALA A 11 1.49 16.26 -14.76
CA ALA A 11 0.79 17.13 -13.85
C ALA A 11 -0.42 16.40 -13.23
N LYS A 12 -0.31 16.10 -11.93
CA LYS A 12 -1.17 15.26 -11.05
C LYS A 12 -0.92 13.75 -11.14
N THR A 13 -0.04 13.26 -10.29
CA THR A 13 0.03 11.84 -9.94
C THR A 13 -0.74 11.61 -8.63
N ASP A 14 -2.03 11.28 -8.74
CA ASP A 14 -2.81 10.78 -7.61
C ASP A 14 -2.56 9.26 -7.48
N ASP A 15 -1.40 8.93 -6.93
CA ASP A 15 -0.86 7.56 -6.95
C ASP A 15 -1.57 6.60 -5.99
N PHE A 16 -2.37 7.13 -5.05
CA PHE A 16 -2.86 6.34 -3.91
C PHE A 16 -4.38 6.26 -3.80
N SER A 17 -5.13 7.27 -4.28
CA SER A 17 -6.58 7.31 -4.06
C SER A 17 -7.31 6.12 -4.70
N GLN A 18 -6.89 5.69 -5.91
CA GLN A 18 -7.51 4.55 -6.58
C GLN A 18 -7.26 3.24 -5.80
N ALA A 19 -6.07 3.04 -5.26
CA ALA A 19 -5.74 1.85 -4.48
C ALA A 19 -6.58 1.78 -3.19
N GLY A 20 -6.76 2.93 -2.52
CA GLY A 20 -7.65 3.04 -1.36
C GLY A 20 -9.10 2.72 -1.68
N GLN A 21 -9.62 3.29 -2.77
CA GLN A 21 -10.98 3.02 -3.24
C GLN A 21 -11.20 1.54 -3.57
N TYR A 22 -10.22 0.92 -4.24
CA TYR A 22 -10.26 -0.51 -4.55
C TYR A 22 -10.34 -1.35 -3.27
N TYR A 23 -9.43 -1.15 -2.32
CA TYR A 23 -9.45 -1.87 -1.05
C TYR A 23 -10.79 -1.72 -0.32
N ASN A 24 -11.33 -0.50 -0.24
CA ASN A 24 -12.61 -0.23 0.41
C ASN A 24 -13.82 -0.85 -0.32
N SER A 25 -13.71 -1.07 -1.64
CA SER A 25 -14.77 -1.72 -2.43
C SER A 25 -14.82 -3.24 -2.26
N LEU A 26 -13.74 -3.86 -1.75
CA LEU A 26 -13.67 -5.30 -1.58
C LEU A 26 -14.59 -5.79 -0.45
N PRO A 27 -15.23 -6.95 -0.60
CA PRO A 27 -15.89 -7.64 0.51
C PRO A 27 -14.89 -7.94 1.65
N PRO A 28 -15.34 -8.01 2.91
CA PRO A 28 -14.45 -8.19 4.07
C PRO A 28 -13.49 -9.37 3.93
N VAL A 29 -13.97 -10.54 3.47
CA VAL A 29 -13.15 -11.73 3.25
C VAL A 29 -12.04 -11.49 2.21
N GLN A 30 -12.31 -10.70 1.17
CA GLN A 30 -11.30 -10.37 0.16
C GLN A 30 -10.29 -9.34 0.68
N GLN A 31 -10.72 -8.42 1.56
CA GLN A 31 -9.79 -7.56 2.27
C GLN A 31 -8.87 -8.36 3.19
N ASP A 32 -9.41 -9.35 3.91
CA ASP A 32 -8.63 -10.26 4.76
C ASP A 32 -7.56 -11.01 3.95
N HIS A 33 -7.95 -11.59 2.82
CA HIS A 33 -7.03 -12.29 1.92
C HIS A 33 -5.96 -11.35 1.35
N LEU A 34 -6.35 -10.15 0.92
CA LEU A 34 -5.41 -9.16 0.39
C LEU A 34 -4.37 -8.75 1.45
N VAL A 35 -4.82 -8.48 2.68
CA VAL A 35 -3.92 -8.17 3.80
C VAL A 35 -2.97 -9.33 4.09
N ALA A 36 -3.47 -10.57 4.14
CA ALA A 36 -2.66 -11.75 4.42
C ALA A 36 -1.58 -11.98 3.34
N ASN A 37 -1.95 -11.85 2.06
CA ASN A 37 -1.02 -12.00 0.95
C ASN A 37 0.08 -10.92 1.00
N LEU A 38 -0.31 -9.65 1.18
CA LEU A 38 0.64 -8.55 1.30
C LEU A 38 1.57 -8.74 2.50
N ALA A 39 1.05 -9.15 3.66
CA ALA A 39 1.87 -9.37 4.83
C ALA A 39 2.88 -10.52 4.65
N ALA A 40 2.46 -11.64 4.04
CA ALA A 40 3.33 -12.76 3.77
C ALA A 40 4.48 -12.38 2.81
N ASP A 41 4.18 -11.65 1.74
CA ASP A 41 5.19 -11.23 0.75
C ASP A 41 6.15 -10.17 1.31
N LEU A 42 5.64 -9.27 2.18
CA LEU A 42 6.44 -8.21 2.78
C LEU A 42 7.23 -8.65 4.02
N ALA A 43 6.98 -9.84 4.57
CA ALA A 43 7.71 -10.35 5.74
C ALA A 43 9.20 -10.61 5.46
N VAL A 44 9.59 -10.80 4.19
CA VAL A 44 10.95 -11.19 3.79
C VAL A 44 11.79 -10.03 3.21
N ILE A 45 11.24 -8.82 3.10
CA ILE A 45 11.94 -7.69 2.50
C ILE A 45 12.74 -6.86 3.54
N SER A 46 13.74 -6.12 3.09
CA SER A 46 14.54 -5.23 3.93
C SER A 46 13.70 -4.18 4.66
N LEU A 47 14.08 -3.82 5.89
CA LEU A 47 13.35 -2.87 6.75
C LEU A 47 13.16 -1.48 6.11
N GLU A 48 14.16 -1.01 5.34
CA GLU A 48 14.09 0.25 4.60
C GLU A 48 12.97 0.24 3.54
N ASN A 49 12.94 -0.82 2.72
CA ASN A 49 11.90 -1.00 1.70
C ASN A 49 10.52 -1.23 2.35
N LEU A 50 10.47 -1.99 3.45
CA LEU A 50 9.24 -2.23 4.19
C LEU A 50 8.61 -0.94 4.70
N SER A 51 9.41 -0.04 5.27
CA SER A 51 8.93 1.26 5.77
C SER A 51 8.32 2.10 4.63
N THR A 52 8.93 2.06 3.45
CA THR A 52 8.45 2.77 2.26
C THR A 52 7.11 2.20 1.79
N VAL A 53 7.02 0.88 1.63
CA VAL A 53 5.79 0.23 1.16
C VAL A 53 4.65 0.42 2.16
N LEU A 54 4.91 0.27 3.47
CA LEU A 54 3.91 0.57 4.49
C LEU A 54 3.44 2.02 4.39
N GLY A 55 4.34 2.97 4.19
CA GLY A 55 3.99 4.38 3.94
C GLY A 55 2.98 4.54 2.79
N TYR A 56 3.23 3.89 1.64
CA TYR A 56 2.29 3.92 0.51
C TYR A 56 0.95 3.26 0.82
N LEU A 57 0.95 2.12 1.54
CA LEU A 57 -0.29 1.47 1.96
C LEU A 57 -1.10 2.37 2.89
N TYR A 58 -0.45 3.11 3.81
CA TYR A 58 -1.11 4.10 4.65
C TYR A 58 -1.68 5.29 3.86
N GLN A 59 -0.97 5.75 2.83
CA GLN A 59 -1.47 6.81 1.94
C GLN A 59 -2.68 6.35 1.12
N ALA A 60 -2.71 5.08 0.70
CA ALA A 60 -3.86 4.51 0.02
C ALA A 60 -5.04 4.29 0.98
N SER A 61 -4.81 3.66 2.13
CA SER A 61 -5.82 3.46 3.18
C SER A 61 -5.14 3.23 4.53
N PRO A 62 -5.38 4.09 5.54
CA PRO A 62 -4.82 3.90 6.87
C PRO A 62 -5.14 2.53 7.48
N GLN A 63 -6.35 2.02 7.22
CA GLN A 63 -6.77 0.71 7.68
C GLN A 63 -5.98 -0.42 7.01
N LEU A 64 -5.73 -0.33 5.69
CA LEU A 64 -4.93 -1.33 4.98
C LEU A 64 -3.50 -1.36 5.51
N GLY A 65 -2.85 -0.19 5.60
CA GLY A 65 -1.48 -0.07 6.12
C GLY A 65 -1.34 -0.63 7.53
N GLU A 66 -2.28 -0.30 8.43
CA GLU A 66 -2.27 -0.80 9.80
C GLU A 66 -2.45 -2.32 9.87
N ARG A 67 -3.39 -2.88 9.11
CA ARG A 67 -3.66 -4.32 9.12
C ARG A 67 -2.48 -5.13 8.59
N VAL A 68 -1.83 -4.65 7.53
CA VAL A 68 -0.62 -5.28 6.98
C VAL A 68 0.55 -5.17 7.97
N ALA A 69 0.80 -3.98 8.52
CA ALA A 69 1.87 -3.78 9.50
C ALA A 69 1.73 -4.67 10.74
N ARG A 70 0.50 -4.89 11.23
CA ARG A 70 0.21 -5.77 12.37
C ARG A 70 0.46 -7.25 12.08
N GLN A 71 0.30 -7.69 10.84
CA GLN A 71 0.56 -9.09 10.48
C GLN A 71 2.04 -9.37 10.17
N ILE A 72 2.78 -8.37 9.68
CA ILE A 72 4.22 -8.49 9.41
C ILE A 72 5.03 -8.49 10.70
N GLN A 73 4.66 -7.67 11.69
CA GLN A 73 5.24 -7.71 13.03
C GLN A 73 4.72 -8.96 13.75
N PRO A 74 5.51 -10.06 13.88
CA PRO A 74 5.01 -11.31 14.45
C PRO A 74 4.51 -11.07 15.87
N GLN A 75 3.38 -11.64 16.32
CA GLN A 75 3.35 -13.03 16.82
C GLN A 75 4.63 -13.36 17.60
N SER A 76 5.02 -12.46 18.50
CA SER A 76 6.10 -12.62 19.46
C SER A 76 5.54 -13.07 20.81
N GLU A 77 4.60 -14.02 20.82
CA GLU A 77 4.11 -14.69 22.02
C GLU A 77 3.76 -16.14 21.65
N GLY A 78 4.59 -17.09 22.09
CA GLY A 78 4.43 -18.53 21.85
C GLY A 78 5.73 -19.30 21.97
#